data_AF-A0A7V9BSU9-F1
#
_entry.id   AF-A0A7V9BSU9-F1
#
_cell.length_a   1.000
_cell.length_b   1.000
_cell.length_c   1.000
_cell.angle_alpha   90.00
_cell.angle_beta   90.00
_cell.angle_gamma   90.00
#
_symmetry.space_group_name_H-M   'P 1'
#
loop_
_entity.id
_entity.type
_entity.pdbx_description
1 polymer ?
#
loop_
_entity_poly.entity_id
_entity_poly.type
_entity_poly.pdbx_seq_one_letter_code
_entity_poly.pdbx_strand_id
1 'polypeptide(L)'
;HLQALFQRTMGAPHAFEHRRAELGPVDDDAVVRSFLEDVAPDGVVSAYLARSRMTHRIGDTLFVHGGIPEAAWLHLPDGTRCPDLDTWTGELERWLVAQLGLFAEDPTGALADPPAWWPLIAYQMPQLPSRAHAASIIYGRTVFDGNNPALPAIDVRRDLLAADLPHLVVGHTPNGDMPSFVRDEAGFTLVVADTSYPRSAVCPVLWHDGYGLRARGRAALDDGRDLAAKTDLRHDPRVGRWVGGWLDKGELESGERLMFRFTGGTTFEQIAD
;
A
#
# COMPACT_ATOMS: atom_id res chain seq x y z
N HIS A 1 4.58 1.54 -28.93
CA HIS A 1 3.35 1.83 -28.17
C HIS A 1 3.51 1.53 -26.68
N LEU A 2 4.04 0.36 -26.29
CA LEU A 2 4.27 0.00 -24.87
C LEU A 2 5.18 0.99 -24.11
N GLN A 3 6.30 1.41 -24.71
CA GLN A 3 7.18 2.45 -24.13
C GLN A 3 6.43 3.75 -23.80
N ALA A 4 5.55 4.20 -24.70
CA ALA A 4 4.76 5.41 -24.49
C ALA A 4 3.72 5.24 -23.37
N LEU A 5 3.16 4.03 -23.20
CA LEU A 5 2.24 3.69 -22.12
C LEU A 5 2.96 3.79 -20.76
N PHE A 6 4.15 3.18 -20.65
CA PHE A 6 4.96 3.27 -19.42
C PHE A 6 5.32 4.70 -19.04
N GLN A 7 5.73 5.51 -20.03
CA GLN A 7 6.12 6.90 -19.81
C GLN A 7 4.94 7.79 -19.43
N ARG A 8 3.79 7.63 -20.08
CA ARG A 8 2.68 8.60 -19.98
C ARG A 8 1.61 8.21 -18.97
N THR A 9 1.45 6.93 -18.65
CA THR A 9 0.31 6.45 -17.85
C THR A 9 0.72 5.72 -16.57
N MET A 10 1.83 4.96 -16.59
CA MET A 10 2.24 4.12 -15.46
C MET A 10 3.34 4.74 -14.58
N GLY A 11 3.90 5.89 -14.97
CA GLY A 11 4.96 6.55 -14.19
C GLY A 11 6.28 5.77 -14.14
N ALA A 12 6.52 4.88 -15.10
CA ALA A 12 7.68 3.98 -15.13
C ALA A 12 8.47 4.14 -16.45
N PRO A 13 9.00 5.34 -16.76
CA PRO A 13 9.53 5.67 -18.09
C PRO A 13 10.71 4.79 -18.55
N HIS A 14 11.41 4.13 -17.62
CA HIS A 14 12.57 3.29 -17.89
C HIS A 14 12.26 1.78 -17.85
N ALA A 15 11.01 1.37 -17.59
CA ALA A 15 10.65 -0.05 -17.44
C ALA A 15 11.04 -0.91 -18.65
N PHE A 16 10.85 -0.38 -19.86
CA PHE A 16 11.22 -1.07 -21.09
C PHE A 16 12.74 -1.32 -21.19
N GLU A 17 13.54 -0.32 -20.81
CA GLU A 17 15.00 -0.39 -20.87
C GLU A 17 15.57 -1.30 -19.79
N HIS A 18 15.00 -1.27 -18.57
CA HIS A 18 15.36 -2.21 -17.51
C HIS A 18 15.09 -3.65 -17.93
N ARG A 19 13.91 -3.90 -18.54
CA ARG A 19 13.58 -5.23 -19.05
C ARG A 19 14.52 -5.69 -20.17
N ARG A 20 14.90 -4.79 -21.08
CA ARG A 20 15.91 -5.10 -22.10
C ARG A 20 17.25 -5.48 -21.46
N ALA A 21 17.69 -4.74 -20.44
CA ALA A 21 18.93 -5.05 -19.73
C ALA A 21 18.89 -6.42 -19.02
N GLU A 22 17.75 -6.83 -18.47
CA GLU A 22 17.55 -8.15 -17.87
C GLU A 22 17.64 -9.29 -18.89
N LEU A 23 17.07 -9.10 -20.09
CA LEU A 23 17.04 -10.11 -21.15
C LEU A 23 18.35 -10.20 -21.95
N GLY A 24 19.18 -9.17 -21.89
CA GLY A 24 20.40 -9.06 -22.68
C GLY A 24 20.16 -8.47 -24.09
N PRO A 25 21.02 -8.77 -25.08
CA PRO A 25 20.96 -8.15 -26.40
C PRO A 25 19.78 -8.73 -27.23
N VAL A 26 18.59 -8.18 -27.03
CA VAL A 26 17.34 -8.55 -27.72
C VAL A 26 16.71 -7.33 -28.41
N ASP A 27 15.82 -7.57 -29.38
CA ASP A 27 15.04 -6.53 -30.04
C ASP A 27 13.82 -6.09 -29.21
N ASP A 28 13.14 -5.03 -29.66
CA ASP A 28 11.96 -4.48 -28.98
C ASP A 28 10.79 -5.48 -28.92
N ASP A 29 10.64 -6.31 -29.94
CA ASP A 29 9.56 -7.30 -30.02
C ASP A 29 9.75 -8.40 -28.98
N ALA A 30 10.99 -8.83 -28.73
CA ALA A 30 11.32 -9.75 -27.64
C ALA A 30 11.04 -9.14 -26.26
N VAL A 31 11.34 -7.84 -26.06
CA VAL A 31 11.00 -7.15 -24.80
C VAL A 31 9.49 -7.10 -24.60
N VAL A 32 8.72 -6.70 -25.62
CA VAL A 32 7.24 -6.69 -25.55
C VAL A 32 6.70 -8.08 -25.24
N ARG A 33 7.18 -9.10 -25.93
CA ARG A 33 6.78 -10.50 -25.71
C ARG A 33 7.02 -10.94 -24.28
N SER A 34 8.17 -10.58 -23.69
CA SER A 34 8.47 -10.90 -22.30
C SER A 34 7.49 -10.27 -21.28
N PHE A 35 6.95 -9.10 -21.57
CA PHE A 35 5.91 -8.49 -20.72
C PHE A 35 4.58 -9.23 -20.87
N LEU A 36 4.24 -9.64 -22.11
CA LEU A 36 3.02 -10.41 -22.39
C LEU A 36 3.09 -11.81 -21.78
N GLU A 37 4.26 -12.45 -21.80
CA GLU A 37 4.52 -13.74 -21.16
C GLU A 37 4.36 -13.64 -19.63
N ASP A 38 4.84 -12.57 -18.99
CA ASP A 38 4.70 -12.37 -17.54
C ASP A 38 3.23 -12.29 -17.10
N VAL A 39 2.38 -11.65 -17.90
CA VAL A 39 0.95 -11.44 -17.59
C VAL A 39 0.03 -12.45 -18.27
N ALA A 40 0.56 -13.40 -19.04
CA ALA A 40 -0.22 -14.49 -19.60
C ALA A 40 -0.97 -15.26 -18.48
N PRO A 41 -2.05 -16.01 -18.78
CA PRO A 41 -2.78 -16.77 -17.76
C PRO A 41 -1.90 -17.67 -16.88
N ASP A 42 -0.85 -18.26 -17.47
CA ASP A 42 0.17 -19.09 -16.81
C ASP A 42 1.46 -18.33 -16.50
N GLY A 43 1.51 -17.03 -16.77
CA GLY A 43 2.63 -16.14 -16.52
C GLY A 43 2.88 -15.90 -15.03
N VAL A 44 4.10 -15.45 -14.72
CA VAL A 44 4.55 -15.26 -13.32
C VAL A 44 3.69 -14.25 -12.55
N VAL A 45 3.19 -13.20 -13.20
CA VAL A 45 2.35 -12.17 -12.56
C VAL A 45 0.97 -12.73 -12.26
N SER A 46 0.35 -13.45 -13.20
CA SER A 46 -0.94 -14.12 -12.99
C SER A 46 -0.84 -15.16 -11.87
N ALA A 47 0.24 -15.95 -11.86
CA ALA A 47 0.55 -16.92 -10.81
C ALA A 47 0.76 -16.27 -9.44
N TYR A 48 1.35 -15.07 -9.39
CA TYR A 48 1.50 -14.27 -8.17
C TYR A 48 0.15 -13.73 -7.67
N LEU A 49 -0.66 -13.14 -8.55
CA LEU A 49 -1.99 -12.60 -8.21
C LEU A 49 -2.93 -13.70 -7.72
N ALA A 50 -2.91 -14.88 -8.35
CA ALA A 50 -3.71 -16.04 -7.92
C ALA A 50 -3.34 -16.55 -6.51
N ARG A 51 -2.17 -16.20 -5.99
CA ARG A 51 -1.72 -16.50 -4.62
C ARG A 51 -1.87 -15.33 -3.66
N SER A 52 -2.17 -14.16 -4.18
CA SER A 52 -2.34 -12.94 -3.39
C SER A 52 -3.69 -12.94 -2.68
N ARG A 53 -3.83 -12.02 -1.73
CA ARG A 53 -5.09 -11.77 -1.03
C ARG A 53 -5.41 -10.29 -1.04
N MET A 54 -6.69 -9.96 -1.12
CA MET A 54 -7.19 -8.60 -1.01
C MET A 54 -7.11 -8.10 0.44
N THR A 55 -7.38 -9.00 1.38
CA THR A 55 -7.28 -8.74 2.82
C THR A 55 -6.59 -9.91 3.53
N HIS A 56 -5.84 -9.61 4.59
CA HIS A 56 -5.23 -10.67 5.41
C HIS A 56 -5.29 -10.31 6.89
N ARG A 57 -5.75 -11.25 7.73
CA ARG A 57 -5.80 -11.08 9.18
C ARG A 57 -4.74 -11.95 9.85
N ILE A 58 -3.93 -11.34 10.71
CA ILE A 58 -2.99 -12.04 11.60
C ILE A 58 -3.24 -11.54 13.02
N GLY A 59 -3.79 -12.39 13.87
CA GLY A 59 -4.18 -12.03 15.24
C GLY A 59 -5.17 -10.85 15.27
N ASP A 60 -4.71 -9.76 15.87
CA ASP A 60 -5.42 -8.49 16.10
C ASP A 60 -5.17 -7.44 14.99
N THR A 61 -4.53 -7.85 13.88
CA THR A 61 -4.10 -6.95 12.81
C THR A 61 -4.71 -7.33 11.47
N LEU A 62 -5.30 -6.34 10.80
CA LEU A 62 -5.77 -6.43 9.42
C LEU A 62 -4.76 -5.80 8.47
N PHE A 63 -4.46 -6.49 7.37
CA PHE A 63 -3.58 -6.03 6.30
C PHE A 63 -4.38 -5.81 5.03
N VAL A 64 -4.19 -4.66 4.40
CA VAL A 64 -4.70 -4.32 3.06
C VAL A 64 -3.61 -3.61 2.26
N HIS A 65 -3.73 -3.58 0.92
CA HIS A 65 -2.66 -3.03 0.09
C HIS A 65 -2.51 -1.50 0.20
N GLY A 66 -3.58 -0.72 0.08
CA GLY A 66 -3.50 0.76 0.07
C GLY A 66 -4.16 1.44 1.26
N GLY A 67 -5.39 1.05 1.58
CA GLY A 67 -6.13 1.59 2.72
C GLY A 67 -7.62 1.31 2.62
N ILE A 68 -8.40 1.72 3.61
CA ILE A 68 -9.86 1.51 3.63
C ILE A 68 -10.54 2.87 3.65
N PRO A 69 -10.83 3.47 2.47
CA PRO A 69 -11.71 4.63 2.42
C PRO A 69 -13.13 4.24 2.84
N GLU A 70 -13.91 5.22 3.30
CA GLU A 70 -15.29 5.01 3.75
C GLU A 70 -16.18 4.36 2.68
N ALA A 71 -16.03 4.78 1.42
CA ALA A 71 -16.81 4.22 0.31
C ALA A 71 -16.43 2.78 -0.06
N ALA A 72 -15.27 2.28 0.37
CA ALA A 72 -14.86 0.89 0.19
C ALA A 72 -15.22 0.01 1.40
N TRP A 73 -15.53 0.62 2.55
CA TRP A 73 -15.77 -0.12 3.78
C TRP A 73 -17.01 -0.99 3.67
N LEU A 74 -16.82 -2.31 3.80
CA LEU A 74 -17.86 -3.33 3.62
C LEU A 74 -18.56 -3.27 2.25
N HIS A 75 -17.91 -2.73 1.21
CA HIS A 75 -18.44 -2.76 -0.15
C HIS A 75 -17.51 -3.57 -1.06
N LEU A 76 -18.13 -4.38 -1.92
CA LEU A 76 -17.44 -5.07 -3.00
C LEU A 76 -17.19 -4.11 -4.17
N PRO A 77 -16.32 -4.50 -5.13
CA PRO A 77 -16.00 -3.67 -6.30
C PRO A 77 -17.21 -3.31 -7.18
N ASP A 78 -18.28 -4.10 -7.13
CA ASP A 78 -19.55 -3.84 -7.83
C ASP A 78 -20.52 -2.94 -7.02
N GLY A 79 -20.11 -2.49 -5.84
CA GLY A 79 -20.92 -1.68 -4.93
C GLY A 79 -21.84 -2.49 -4.01
N THR A 80 -21.83 -3.82 -4.08
CA THR A 80 -22.60 -4.66 -3.16
C THR A 80 -22.11 -4.48 -1.74
N ARG A 81 -23.03 -4.17 -0.81
CA ARG A 81 -22.70 -4.02 0.61
C ARG A 81 -22.73 -5.37 1.33
N CYS A 82 -21.66 -5.66 2.05
CA CYS A 82 -21.54 -6.81 2.95
C CYS A 82 -22.04 -6.45 4.36
N PRO A 83 -22.61 -7.42 5.10
CA PRO A 83 -23.15 -7.19 6.44
C PRO A 83 -22.07 -7.02 7.52
N ASP A 84 -20.91 -7.65 7.33
CA ASP A 84 -19.81 -7.69 8.30
C ASP A 84 -18.45 -7.90 7.62
N LEU A 85 -17.38 -7.75 8.42
CA LEU A 85 -15.99 -7.86 8.00
C LEU A 85 -15.63 -9.23 7.43
N ASP A 86 -16.06 -10.33 8.09
CA ASP A 86 -15.70 -11.68 7.67
C ASP A 86 -16.33 -12.02 6.30
N THR A 87 -17.59 -11.61 6.10
CA THR A 87 -18.27 -11.73 4.81
C THR A 87 -17.59 -10.87 3.76
N TRP A 88 -17.25 -9.62 4.09
CA TRP A 88 -16.58 -8.71 3.16
C TRP A 88 -15.22 -9.24 2.71
N THR A 89 -14.38 -9.71 3.63
CA THR A 89 -13.11 -10.36 3.31
C THR A 89 -13.32 -11.59 2.42
N GLY A 90 -14.24 -12.49 2.79
CA GLY A 90 -14.49 -13.71 2.02
C GLY A 90 -14.99 -13.45 0.60
N GLU A 91 -15.86 -12.45 0.42
CA GLU A 91 -16.39 -12.08 -0.89
C GLU A 91 -15.36 -11.33 -1.75
N LEU A 92 -14.48 -10.50 -1.15
CA LEU A 92 -13.38 -9.88 -1.89
C LEU A 92 -12.43 -10.91 -2.47
N GLU A 93 -12.09 -11.96 -1.70
CA GLU A 93 -11.23 -13.04 -2.21
C GLU A 93 -11.94 -13.85 -3.31
N ARG A 94 -13.23 -14.16 -3.14
CA ARG A 94 -14.03 -14.83 -4.19
C ARG A 94 -14.10 -14.01 -5.46
N TRP A 95 -14.32 -12.71 -5.33
CA TRP A 95 -14.35 -11.78 -6.46
C TRP A 95 -13.01 -11.77 -7.20
N LEU A 96 -11.88 -11.66 -6.48
CA LEU A 96 -10.54 -11.69 -7.11
C LEU A 96 -10.33 -12.99 -7.91
N VAL A 97 -10.62 -14.14 -7.29
CA VAL A 97 -10.49 -15.45 -7.95
C VAL A 97 -11.39 -15.54 -9.19
N ALA A 98 -12.63 -15.06 -9.11
CA ALA A 98 -13.55 -15.04 -10.25
C ALA A 98 -13.02 -14.15 -11.39
N GLN A 99 -12.50 -12.96 -11.09
CA GLN A 99 -11.93 -12.07 -12.10
C GLN A 99 -10.69 -12.68 -12.78
N LEU A 100 -9.82 -13.35 -12.02
CA LEU A 100 -8.67 -14.06 -12.57
C LEU A 100 -9.10 -15.25 -13.44
N GLY A 101 -10.18 -15.95 -13.08
CA GLY A 101 -10.79 -16.99 -13.91
C GLY A 101 -11.27 -16.44 -15.26
N LEU A 102 -12.00 -15.32 -15.24
CA LEU A 102 -12.44 -14.64 -16.47
C LEU A 102 -11.27 -14.20 -17.35
N PHE A 103 -10.18 -13.72 -16.73
CA PHE A 103 -8.96 -13.37 -17.47
C PHE A 103 -8.29 -14.62 -18.07
N ALA A 104 -8.23 -15.74 -17.35
CA ALA A 104 -7.61 -16.96 -17.85
C ALA A 104 -8.39 -17.60 -19.01
N GLU A 105 -9.72 -17.47 -19.01
CA GLU A 105 -10.60 -17.98 -20.08
C GLU A 105 -10.46 -17.18 -21.38
N ASP A 106 -10.36 -15.85 -21.30
CA ASP A 106 -10.17 -14.97 -22.45
C ASP A 106 -9.21 -13.81 -22.12
N PRO A 107 -7.89 -14.06 -22.10
CA PRO A 107 -6.89 -13.06 -21.75
C PRO A 107 -6.76 -11.97 -22.81
N THR A 108 -7.13 -12.29 -24.05
CA THR A 108 -7.11 -11.35 -25.17
C THR A 108 -8.37 -10.50 -25.25
N GLY A 109 -9.48 -10.95 -24.62
CA GLY A 109 -10.75 -10.23 -24.53
C GLY A 109 -11.18 -9.64 -25.87
N ALA A 110 -10.89 -10.33 -26.99
CA ALA A 110 -10.58 -9.66 -28.24
C ALA A 110 -11.69 -8.70 -28.67
N LEU A 111 -11.42 -7.39 -28.52
CA LEU A 111 -12.18 -6.28 -29.09
C LEU A 111 -13.56 -5.97 -28.47
N ALA A 112 -13.92 -6.53 -27.30
CA ALA A 112 -15.09 -6.08 -26.54
C ALA A 112 -14.73 -4.88 -25.65
N ASP A 113 -15.45 -3.76 -25.79
CA ASP A 113 -15.31 -2.57 -24.95
C ASP A 113 -16.39 -2.55 -23.86
N PRO A 114 -16.10 -2.89 -22.58
CA PRO A 114 -14.87 -3.50 -22.04
C PRO A 114 -14.98 -5.05 -21.82
N PRO A 115 -13.84 -5.78 -21.65
CA PRO A 115 -13.84 -7.23 -21.40
C PRO A 115 -14.41 -7.59 -20.01
N ALA A 116 -14.82 -8.85 -19.83
CA ALA A 116 -15.48 -9.30 -18.60
C ALA A 116 -14.59 -9.18 -17.33
N TRP A 117 -13.27 -9.26 -17.49
CA TRP A 117 -12.29 -9.08 -16.41
C TRP A 117 -11.85 -7.62 -16.21
N TRP A 118 -12.39 -6.66 -17.00
CA TRP A 118 -12.11 -5.23 -16.84
C TRP A 118 -12.34 -4.69 -15.42
N PRO A 119 -13.36 -5.14 -14.64
CA PRO A 119 -13.52 -4.69 -13.27
C PRO A 119 -12.28 -4.88 -12.39
N LEU A 120 -11.48 -5.93 -12.62
CA LEU A 120 -10.21 -6.12 -11.93
C LEU A 120 -9.24 -4.97 -12.21
N ILE A 121 -9.09 -4.59 -13.48
CA ILE A 121 -8.24 -3.47 -13.89
C ILE A 121 -8.78 -2.15 -13.34
N ALA A 122 -10.08 -1.89 -13.51
CA ALA A 122 -10.71 -0.66 -13.03
C ALA A 122 -10.52 -0.48 -11.51
N TYR A 123 -10.62 -1.56 -10.74
CA TYR A 123 -10.44 -1.53 -9.28
C TYR A 123 -9.01 -1.16 -8.85
N GLN A 124 -8.01 -1.44 -9.68
CA GLN A 124 -6.61 -1.10 -9.45
C GLN A 124 -6.14 0.12 -10.26
N MET A 125 -7.06 0.93 -10.79
CA MET A 125 -6.71 2.16 -11.51
C MET A 125 -6.87 3.39 -10.60
N PRO A 126 -5.88 4.28 -10.53
CA PRO A 126 -6.03 5.57 -9.86
C PRO A 126 -7.06 6.42 -10.59
N GLN A 127 -7.93 7.12 -9.85
CA GLN A 127 -8.87 8.08 -10.44
C GLN A 127 -8.23 9.48 -10.46
N LEU A 128 -8.30 10.15 -11.62
CA LEU A 128 -7.81 11.52 -11.75
C LEU A 128 -8.84 12.52 -11.19
N PRO A 129 -8.40 13.66 -10.62
CA PRO A 129 -7.02 14.12 -10.50
C PRO A 129 -6.28 13.65 -9.24
N SER A 130 -6.98 13.06 -8.27
CA SER A 130 -6.42 12.76 -6.93
C SER A 130 -5.42 11.60 -6.92
N ARG A 131 -5.43 10.75 -7.95
CA ARG A 131 -4.70 9.46 -8.02
C ARG A 131 -5.07 8.49 -6.89
N ALA A 132 -6.20 8.72 -6.23
CA ALA A 132 -6.82 7.81 -5.27
C ALA A 132 -8.06 7.16 -5.90
N HIS A 133 -8.51 6.04 -5.35
CA HIS A 133 -9.76 5.40 -5.78
C HIS A 133 -10.61 5.10 -4.54
N ALA A 134 -11.67 5.89 -4.32
CA ALA A 134 -12.44 5.87 -3.07
C ALA A 134 -13.15 4.53 -2.81
N ALA A 135 -13.48 3.76 -3.85
CA ALA A 135 -14.11 2.44 -3.71
C ALA A 135 -13.09 1.28 -3.73
N SER A 136 -11.79 1.54 -3.73
CA SER A 136 -10.74 0.50 -3.83
C SER A 136 -9.91 0.45 -2.57
N ILE A 137 -9.65 -0.76 -2.08
CA ILE A 137 -8.68 -0.96 -1.00
C ILE A 137 -7.22 -1.07 -1.48
N ILE A 138 -7.02 -1.14 -2.81
CA ILE A 138 -5.70 -1.17 -3.46
C ILE A 138 -5.20 0.26 -3.68
N TYR A 139 -6.03 1.12 -4.26
CA TYR A 139 -5.74 2.55 -4.49
C TYR A 139 -6.42 3.47 -3.47
N GLY A 140 -6.93 2.89 -2.38
CA GLY A 140 -7.38 3.63 -1.21
C GLY A 140 -6.19 4.33 -0.57
N ARG A 141 -6.38 5.59 -0.15
CA ARG A 141 -5.35 6.36 0.55
C ARG A 141 -5.93 6.96 1.81
N THR A 142 -5.30 6.68 2.94
CA THR A 142 -5.63 7.28 4.24
C THR A 142 -4.60 8.38 4.53
N VAL A 143 -4.80 9.53 3.89
CA VAL A 143 -3.90 10.70 4.02
C VAL A 143 -4.69 11.99 4.26
N PHE A 144 -4.04 12.98 4.84
CA PHE A 144 -4.47 14.38 4.93
C PHE A 144 -3.34 15.30 4.45
N ASP A 145 -3.63 16.59 4.25
CA ASP A 145 -2.71 17.69 3.94
C ASP A 145 -1.34 17.28 3.36
N GLY A 146 -1.26 17.15 2.04
CA GLY A 146 0.02 16.94 1.37
C GLY A 146 0.59 15.51 1.44
N ASN A 147 -0.25 14.49 1.68
CA ASN A 147 0.09 13.05 1.83
C ASN A 147 0.54 12.61 3.23
N ASN A 148 0.33 13.44 4.25
CA ASN A 148 0.54 13.03 5.64
C ASN A 148 -0.42 11.89 6.04
N PRO A 149 0.03 10.83 6.73
CA PRO A 149 -0.84 9.73 7.14
C PRO A 149 -2.02 10.18 7.99
N ALA A 150 -3.23 9.86 7.56
CA ALA A 150 -4.46 10.09 8.30
C ALA A 150 -5.03 8.76 8.78
N LEU A 151 -5.74 8.79 9.90
CA LEU A 151 -6.59 7.68 10.28
C LEU A 151 -7.75 7.51 9.28
N PRO A 152 -8.25 6.27 9.04
CA PRO A 152 -9.46 6.04 8.26
C PRO A 152 -10.69 6.63 8.96
N ALA A 153 -11.85 6.68 8.29
CA ALA A 153 -13.08 7.25 8.85
C ALA A 153 -13.46 6.63 10.21
N ILE A 154 -14.11 7.41 11.07
CA ILE A 154 -14.42 7.00 12.45
C ILE A 154 -15.24 5.70 12.51
N ASP A 155 -16.19 5.51 11.60
CA ASP A 155 -17.01 4.31 11.55
C ASP A 155 -16.18 3.06 11.20
N VAL A 156 -15.23 3.18 10.27
CA VAL A 156 -14.29 2.10 9.94
C VAL A 156 -13.49 1.70 11.18
N ARG A 157 -12.96 2.68 11.92
CA ARG A 157 -12.17 2.41 13.14
C ARG A 157 -13.01 1.75 14.22
N ARG A 158 -14.22 2.27 14.46
CA ARG A 158 -15.14 1.73 15.46
C ARG A 158 -15.48 0.27 15.14
N ASP A 159 -15.82 -0.02 13.90
CA ASP A 159 -16.23 -1.35 13.49
C ASP A 159 -15.05 -2.34 13.53
N LEU A 160 -13.83 -1.91 13.16
CA LEU A 160 -12.61 -2.72 13.32
C LEU A 160 -12.27 -2.98 14.79
N LEU A 161 -12.37 -1.96 15.66
CA LEU A 161 -12.19 -2.14 17.10
C LEU A 161 -13.21 -3.12 17.69
N ALA A 162 -14.48 -3.04 17.25
CA ALA A 162 -15.53 -3.97 17.67
C ALA A 162 -15.30 -5.41 17.18
N ALA A 163 -14.48 -5.60 16.14
CA ALA A 163 -14.06 -6.90 15.61
C ALA A 163 -12.73 -7.41 16.21
N ASP A 164 -12.25 -6.81 17.30
CA ASP A 164 -10.96 -7.08 17.93
C ASP A 164 -9.76 -6.87 16.98
N LEU A 165 -9.83 -5.85 16.14
CA LEU A 165 -8.79 -5.43 15.20
C LEU A 165 -8.33 -3.98 15.45
N PRO A 166 -7.58 -3.73 16.53
CA PRO A 166 -7.04 -2.41 16.84
C PRO A 166 -5.95 -1.94 15.86
N HIS A 167 -5.49 -2.80 14.94
CA HIS A 167 -4.37 -2.51 14.05
C HIS A 167 -4.75 -2.70 12.58
N LEU A 168 -4.50 -1.67 11.78
CA LEU A 168 -4.64 -1.71 10.33
C LEU A 168 -3.28 -1.41 9.70
N VAL A 169 -2.73 -2.35 8.93
CA VAL A 169 -1.49 -2.19 8.17
C VAL A 169 -1.83 -1.98 6.71
N VAL A 170 -1.27 -0.92 6.13
CA VAL A 170 -1.51 -0.50 4.75
C VAL A 170 -0.20 -0.16 4.05
N GLY A 171 -0.22 -0.13 2.72
CA GLY A 171 0.89 0.33 1.88
C GLY A 171 0.48 1.46 0.93
N HIS A 172 1.03 1.45 -0.29
CA HIS A 172 0.74 2.33 -1.42
C HIS A 172 1.14 3.81 -1.32
N THR A 173 1.11 4.40 -0.12
CA THR A 173 1.57 5.77 0.10
C THR A 173 2.95 5.75 0.74
N PRO A 174 4.02 6.09 0.00
CA PRO A 174 5.38 6.19 0.54
C PRO A 174 5.40 7.03 1.81
N ASN A 175 6.16 6.64 2.82
CA ASN A 175 6.16 7.28 4.13
C ASN A 175 7.56 7.47 4.72
N GLY A 176 8.55 7.74 3.88
CA GLY A 176 9.94 7.93 4.30
C GLY A 176 10.64 6.60 4.63
N ASP A 177 11.68 6.66 5.47
CA ASP A 177 12.59 5.52 5.66
C ASP A 177 12.08 4.46 6.64
N MET A 178 11.12 4.84 7.49
CA MET A 178 10.52 4.00 8.51
C MET A 178 9.00 3.94 8.31
N PRO A 179 8.31 2.85 8.69
CA PRO A 179 6.85 2.85 8.72
C PRO A 179 6.30 3.99 9.58
N SER A 180 5.20 4.60 9.13
CA SER A 180 4.48 5.61 9.90
C SER A 180 3.38 4.93 10.71
N PHE A 181 3.31 5.25 11.99
CA PHE A 181 2.23 4.81 12.87
C PHE A 181 1.32 6.01 13.14
N VAL A 182 0.01 5.84 13.18
CA VAL A 182 -0.93 6.90 13.57
C VAL A 182 -1.94 6.33 14.54
N ARG A 183 -2.12 7.00 15.67
CA ARG A 183 -2.97 6.52 16.77
C ARG A 183 -4.09 7.49 17.10
N ASP A 184 -5.28 6.96 17.38
CA ASP A 184 -6.31 7.73 18.08
C ASP A 184 -6.29 7.49 19.59
N GLU A 185 -7.21 8.13 20.29
CA GLU A 185 -7.39 7.98 21.74
C GLU A 185 -8.18 6.72 22.10
N ALA A 186 -8.93 6.16 21.15
CA ALA A 186 -9.74 4.96 21.34
C ALA A 186 -8.91 3.67 21.25
N GLY A 187 -7.62 3.77 20.91
CA GLY A 187 -6.68 2.64 20.86
C GLY A 187 -6.49 2.05 19.46
N PHE A 188 -7.09 2.64 18.43
CA PHE A 188 -6.86 2.21 17.05
C PHE A 188 -5.50 2.73 16.55
N THR A 189 -4.78 1.89 15.79
CA THR A 189 -3.52 2.23 15.15
C THR A 189 -3.56 1.91 13.67
N LEU A 190 -3.30 2.93 12.84
CA LEU A 190 -2.92 2.75 11.44
C LEU A 190 -1.40 2.61 11.35
N VAL A 191 -0.92 1.66 10.55
CA VAL A 191 0.48 1.52 10.16
C VAL A 191 0.59 1.66 8.66
N VAL A 192 1.25 2.71 8.19
CA VAL A 192 1.61 2.88 6.79
C VAL A 192 3.02 2.32 6.60
N ALA A 193 3.09 1.11 6.06
CA ALA A 193 4.32 0.32 5.93
C ALA A 193 5.04 0.52 4.59
N ASP A 194 4.46 1.30 3.67
CA ASP A 194 5.11 1.63 2.41
C ASP A 194 6.23 2.64 2.64
N THR A 195 7.47 2.14 2.60
CA THR A 195 8.70 2.92 2.66
C THR A 195 9.39 2.96 1.31
N SER A 196 8.64 2.92 0.21
CA SER A 196 9.18 3.18 -1.13
C SER A 196 9.76 4.60 -1.21
N TYR A 197 10.75 4.80 -2.08
CA TYR A 197 11.61 5.98 -2.08
C TYR A 197 12.35 6.25 -0.75
N PRO A 198 12.95 5.23 -0.11
CA PRO A 198 13.75 5.48 1.07
C PRO A 198 15.01 6.25 0.67
N ARG A 199 15.40 7.18 1.53
CA ARG A 199 16.70 7.85 1.52
C ARG A 199 17.79 6.99 2.14
N SER A 200 17.43 6.10 3.09
CA SER A 200 18.37 5.10 3.62
C SER A 200 18.40 3.84 2.74
N ALA A 201 19.57 3.23 2.61
CA ALA A 201 19.76 2.00 1.84
C ALA A 201 19.25 0.74 2.57
N VAL A 202 18.91 0.84 3.85
CA VAL A 202 18.46 -0.29 4.67
C VAL A 202 16.93 -0.28 4.76
N CYS A 203 16.30 -1.31 4.21
CA CYS A 203 14.86 -1.48 4.36
C CYS A 203 14.50 -1.74 5.83
N PRO A 204 13.50 -1.04 6.37
CA PRO A 204 13.01 -1.31 7.71
C PRO A 204 12.30 -2.66 7.75
N VAL A 205 12.29 -3.26 8.93
CA VAL A 205 11.53 -4.48 9.20
C VAL A 205 10.42 -4.15 10.18
N LEU A 206 9.20 -4.57 9.85
CA LEU A 206 8.03 -4.54 10.72
C LEU A 206 7.80 -5.95 11.27
N TRP A 207 7.72 -6.07 12.60
CA TRP A 207 7.41 -7.31 13.28
C TRP A 207 6.03 -7.24 13.93
N HIS A 208 5.29 -8.33 13.78
CA HIS A 208 4.11 -8.65 14.58
C HIS A 208 4.44 -9.91 15.39
N ASP A 209 4.62 -9.77 16.71
CA ASP A 209 4.90 -10.88 17.63
C ASP A 209 3.64 -11.31 18.40
N GLY A 210 2.46 -11.16 17.80
CA GLY A 210 1.19 -11.64 18.35
C GLY A 210 0.54 -10.76 19.41
N TYR A 211 1.29 -9.85 20.04
CA TYR A 211 0.78 -8.97 21.10
C TYR A 211 0.77 -7.47 20.70
N GLY A 212 1.08 -7.13 19.44
CA GLY A 212 1.41 -5.76 18.98
C GLY A 212 2.57 -5.67 17.97
N LEU A 213 2.83 -4.44 17.47
CA LEU A 213 3.74 -4.18 16.34
C LEU A 213 5.01 -3.41 16.75
N ARG A 214 6.13 -3.76 16.09
CA ARG A 214 7.43 -3.08 16.24
C ARG A 214 8.08 -2.85 14.89
N ALA A 215 8.84 -1.77 14.76
CA ALA A 215 9.66 -1.53 13.58
C ALA A 215 11.10 -1.21 13.96
N ARG A 216 12.06 -1.57 13.11
CA ARG A 216 13.45 -1.14 13.19
C ARG A 216 14.00 -0.98 11.79
N GLY A 217 14.89 -0.02 11.64
CA GLY A 217 15.55 0.27 10.39
C GLY A 217 16.53 1.39 10.60
N ARG A 218 16.74 2.17 9.55
CA ARG A 218 17.54 3.38 9.59
C ARG A 218 16.76 4.53 8.98
N ALA A 219 17.02 5.75 9.43
CA ALA A 219 16.41 6.95 8.89
C ALA A 219 17.51 7.95 8.51
N ALA A 220 17.48 8.39 7.25
CA ALA A 220 18.30 9.50 6.80
C ALA A 220 17.56 10.81 7.13
N LEU A 221 18.19 11.64 7.93
CA LEU A 221 17.67 12.91 8.41
C LEU A 221 18.07 14.05 7.46
N ASP A 222 17.32 15.14 7.54
CA ASP A 222 17.54 16.32 6.70
C ASP A 222 18.86 17.04 7.02
N ASP A 223 19.41 16.83 8.22
CA ASP A 223 20.73 17.32 8.63
C ASP A 223 21.90 16.46 8.10
N GLY A 224 21.61 15.41 7.32
CA GLY A 224 22.59 14.53 6.69
C GLY A 224 23.02 13.34 7.55
N ARG A 225 22.54 13.20 8.79
CA ARG A 225 22.77 11.99 9.59
C ARG A 225 21.93 10.83 9.03
N ASP A 226 22.48 9.62 9.07
CA ASP A 226 21.74 8.38 8.87
C ASP A 226 21.87 7.60 10.18
N LEU A 227 20.76 7.38 10.89
CA LEU A 227 20.75 6.81 12.24
C LEU A 227 19.84 5.58 12.32
N ALA A 228 20.23 4.60 13.15
CA ALA A 228 19.33 3.51 13.47
C ALA A 228 18.09 4.04 14.21
N ALA A 229 16.92 3.53 13.83
CA ALA A 229 15.64 3.93 14.40
C ALA A 229 14.87 2.68 14.86
N LYS A 230 14.12 2.83 15.96
CA LYS A 230 13.24 1.79 16.49
C LYS A 230 11.89 2.38 16.86
N THR A 231 10.86 1.57 16.67
CA THR A 231 9.49 1.88 17.05
C THR A 231 8.93 0.70 17.83
N ASP A 232 8.40 0.96 19.02
CA ASP A 232 7.69 -0.04 19.83
C ASP A 232 6.35 0.54 20.29
N LEU A 233 5.28 0.12 19.61
CA LEU A 233 3.94 0.61 19.89
C LEU A 233 3.46 0.26 21.30
N ARG A 234 3.95 -0.82 21.91
CA ARG A 234 3.46 -1.24 23.23
C ARG A 234 4.01 -0.36 24.34
N HIS A 235 5.28 0.00 24.22
CA HIS A 235 6.01 0.63 25.31
C HIS A 235 6.13 2.15 25.17
N ASP A 236 5.90 2.68 23.96
CA ASP A 236 6.01 4.11 23.70
C ASP A 236 4.65 4.73 23.31
N PRO A 237 3.99 5.46 24.23
CA PRO A 237 2.70 6.09 23.95
C PRO A 237 2.81 7.33 23.05
N ARG A 238 4.02 7.85 22.82
CA ARG A 238 4.26 9.04 21.97
C ARG A 238 4.30 8.66 20.49
N VAL A 239 4.73 7.44 20.16
CA VAL A 239 4.75 6.95 18.78
C VAL A 239 3.35 7.09 18.16
N GLY A 240 3.32 7.64 16.96
CA GLY A 240 2.12 7.85 16.16
C GLY A 240 1.21 8.96 16.65
N ARG A 241 1.75 9.88 17.46
CA ARG A 241 1.12 11.15 17.81
C ARG A 241 1.68 12.28 16.96
N TRP A 242 0.81 13.23 16.64
CA TRP A 242 1.20 14.49 16.00
C TRP A 242 1.57 15.52 17.06
N VAL A 243 2.78 16.08 16.98
CA VAL A 243 3.31 17.11 17.89
C VAL A 243 3.83 18.27 17.06
N GLY A 244 3.23 19.45 17.21
CA GLY A 244 3.66 20.64 16.45
C GLY A 244 3.63 20.48 14.92
N GLY A 245 2.73 19.64 14.39
CA GLY A 245 2.65 19.35 12.95
C GLY A 245 3.62 18.27 12.46
N TRP A 246 4.32 17.58 13.37
CA TRP A 246 5.21 16.46 13.07
C TRP A 246 4.65 15.16 13.62
N LEU A 247 4.76 14.09 12.85
CA LEU A 247 4.46 12.75 13.29
C LEU A 247 5.68 12.16 14.00
N ASP A 248 5.49 11.73 15.24
CA ASP A 248 6.49 10.99 15.99
C ASP A 248 6.51 9.51 15.54
N LYS A 249 7.65 9.06 14.99
CA LYS A 249 7.81 7.70 14.45
C LYS A 249 8.60 6.77 15.35
N GLY A 250 9.15 7.25 16.46
CA GLY A 250 9.94 6.43 17.38
C GLY A 250 11.23 7.08 17.83
N GLU A 251 12.16 6.24 18.29
CA GLU A 251 13.42 6.63 18.92
C GLU A 251 14.59 6.35 17.99
N LEU A 252 15.50 7.30 17.86
CA LEU A 252 16.78 7.18 17.18
C LEU A 252 17.82 6.59 18.14
N GLU A 253 18.89 6.00 17.61
CA GLU A 253 19.99 5.47 18.44
C GLU A 253 20.71 6.54 19.29
N SER A 254 20.56 7.82 18.93
CA SER A 254 21.04 8.96 19.72
C SER A 254 20.19 9.24 20.97
N GLY A 255 19.00 8.65 21.08
CA GLY A 255 18.00 8.94 22.12
C GLY A 255 16.99 10.02 21.75
N GLU A 256 17.20 10.72 20.63
CA GLU A 256 16.26 11.70 20.05
C GLU A 256 15.04 11.01 19.41
N ARG A 257 13.99 11.76 19.13
CA ARG A 257 12.78 11.29 18.42
C ARG A 257 12.95 11.43 16.92
N LEU A 258 12.53 10.41 16.17
CA LEU A 258 12.38 10.53 14.72
C LEU A 258 11.06 11.24 14.42
N MET A 259 11.14 12.48 13.97
CA MET A 259 9.99 13.28 13.58
C MET A 259 9.85 13.31 12.06
N PHE A 260 8.63 13.21 11.55
CA PHE A 260 8.33 13.13 10.13
C PHE A 260 7.14 14.00 9.72
N ARG A 261 7.20 14.59 8.53
CA ARG A 261 6.03 15.15 7.86
C ARG A 261 6.24 15.22 6.35
N PHE A 262 5.16 15.15 5.61
CA PHE A 262 5.13 15.58 4.23
C PHE A 262 5.04 17.10 4.14
N THR A 263 5.82 17.68 3.23
CA THR A 263 5.79 19.11 2.89
C THR A 263 5.08 19.41 1.57
N GLY A 264 4.74 18.36 0.81
CA GLY A 264 3.90 18.44 -0.38
C GLY A 264 4.35 17.48 -1.49
N GLY A 265 3.39 16.99 -2.27
CA GLY A 265 3.67 16.06 -3.37
C GLY A 265 4.33 14.78 -2.87
N THR A 266 5.58 14.54 -3.30
CA THR A 266 6.40 13.39 -2.89
C THR A 266 7.54 13.77 -1.95
N THR A 267 7.56 15.01 -1.46
CA THR A 267 8.63 15.55 -0.62
C THR A 267 8.25 15.46 0.85
N PHE A 268 9.17 14.97 1.67
CA PHE A 268 9.02 14.82 3.11
C PHE A 268 10.28 15.25 3.84
N GLU A 269 10.12 15.56 5.14
CA GLU A 269 11.19 15.93 6.06
C GLU A 269 11.32 14.86 7.15
N GLN A 270 12.55 14.60 7.58
CA GLN A 270 12.84 13.79 8.78
C GLN A 270 13.89 14.50 9.63
N ILE A 271 13.56 14.73 10.90
CA ILE A 271 14.47 15.41 11.84
C ILE A 271 14.57 14.61 13.14
N ALA A 272 15.56 14.97 13.95
CA ALA A 272 15.70 14.53 15.32
C ALA A 272 15.23 15.63 16.28
N ASP A 273 14.41 15.30 17.27
CA ASP A 273 13.92 16.21 18.33
C ASP A 273 14.00 15.56 19.72
#